data_AF-W6N794-F1
#
_entry.id   AF-W6N794-F1
#
_cell.length_a   1.000
_cell.length_b   1.000
_cell.length_c   1.000
_cell.angle_alpha   90.00
_cell.angle_beta   90.00
_cell.angle_gamma   90.00
#
_symmetry.space_group_name_H-M   'P 1'
#
loop_
_entity.id
_entity.type
_entity.pdbx_description
1 polymer ?
#
loop_
_entity_poly.entity_id
_entity_poly.type
_entity_poly.pdbx_seq_one_letter_code
_entity_poly.pdbx_strand_id
1 'polypeptide(L)'
;MLTDINMRRSKSIESFTDEFRYKNALLLESPIGISLYKQRIKIEQLFSVLKGLYNLENPRPYGKNRYERHIKWVLLAYLIDEFNKNKNAIKSRKYPWNL
;
A
#
# COMPACT_ATOMS: atom_id res chain seq x y z
N MET A 1 -3.77 -6.46 -9.78
CA MET A 1 -4.61 -5.58 -10.62
C MET A 1 -4.38 -5.95 -12.08
N LEU A 2 -5.37 -5.86 -12.96
CA LEU A 2 -5.30 -6.33 -14.36
C LEU A 2 -4.15 -5.72 -15.20
N THR A 3 -3.53 -4.63 -14.72
CA THR A 3 -2.49 -3.83 -15.38
C THR A 3 -1.13 -3.84 -14.67
N ASP A 4 -0.90 -4.72 -13.67
CA ASP A 4 0.41 -4.82 -13.00
C ASP A 4 1.48 -5.34 -13.97
N ILE A 5 2.58 -4.59 -14.11
CA ILE A 5 3.74 -5.01 -14.91
C ILE A 5 4.77 -5.65 -14.00
N ASN A 6 5.12 -6.89 -14.29
CA ASN A 6 6.22 -7.56 -13.62
C ASN A 6 7.51 -7.44 -14.44
N MET A 7 8.14 -6.27 -14.38
CA MET A 7 9.41 -5.98 -15.09
C MET A 7 10.54 -6.96 -14.71
N ARG A 8 10.50 -7.57 -13.52
CA ARG A 8 11.52 -8.54 -13.06
C ARG A 8 11.42 -9.91 -13.76
N ARG A 9 10.26 -10.25 -14.31
CA ARG A 9 10.02 -11.53 -14.99
C ARG A 9 9.86 -11.38 -16.50
N SER A 10 9.75 -10.17 -17.02
CA SER A 10 9.66 -9.89 -18.45
C SER A 10 11.03 -9.87 -19.10
N LYS A 11 11.16 -10.49 -20.28
CA LYS A 11 12.40 -10.52 -21.06
C LYS A 11 12.74 -9.15 -21.66
N SER A 12 11.72 -8.39 -22.07
CA SER A 12 11.83 -7.03 -22.60
C SER A 12 10.47 -6.33 -22.58
N ILE A 13 10.42 -5.02 -22.79
CA ILE A 13 9.16 -4.27 -22.83
C ILE A 13 8.31 -4.67 -24.05
N GLU A 14 8.96 -4.99 -25.17
CA GLU A 14 8.31 -5.41 -26.41
C GLU A 14 7.62 -6.78 -26.28
N SER A 15 7.90 -7.52 -25.20
CA SER A 15 7.24 -8.80 -24.91
C SER A 15 5.80 -8.65 -24.39
N PHE A 16 5.37 -7.42 -24.04
CA PHE A 16 4.00 -7.15 -23.60
C PHE A 16 3.06 -7.02 -24.81
N THR A 17 2.20 -8.02 -25.01
CA THR A 17 1.15 -8.00 -26.05
C THR A 17 -0.05 -7.12 -25.71
N ASP A 18 -0.24 -6.83 -24.42
CA ASP A 18 -1.29 -5.93 -23.94
C ASP A 18 -0.83 -4.47 -24.02
N GLU A 19 -1.61 -3.64 -24.71
CA GLU A 19 -1.26 -2.25 -24.98
C GLU A 19 -1.11 -1.42 -23.69
N PHE A 20 -1.94 -1.68 -22.67
CA PHE A 20 -1.86 -0.97 -21.39
C PHE A 20 -0.60 -1.37 -20.62
N ARG A 21 -0.21 -2.65 -20.63
CA ARG A 21 1.04 -3.12 -20.03
C ARG A 21 2.27 -2.57 -20.75
N TYR A 22 2.23 -2.49 -22.08
CA TYR A 22 3.31 -1.88 -22.86
C TYR A 22 3.48 -0.39 -22.50
N LYS A 23 2.40 0.40 -22.53
CA LYS A 23 2.43 1.83 -22.17
C LYS A 23 2.88 2.07 -20.74
N ASN A 24 2.38 1.28 -19.79
CA ASN A 24 2.80 1.38 -18.40
C ASN A 24 4.28 1.00 -18.23
N ALA A 25 4.84 0.11 -19.06
CA ALA A 25 6.23 -0.32 -18.98
C ALA A 25 7.18 0.76 -19.51
N LEU A 26 6.81 1.41 -20.62
CA LEU A 26 7.48 2.62 -21.10
C LEU A 26 7.44 3.74 -20.07
N LEU A 27 6.29 3.94 -19.39
CA LEU A 27 6.16 4.94 -18.34
C LEU A 27 7.18 4.69 -17.22
N LEU A 28 7.39 3.42 -16.83
CA LEU A 28 8.36 3.04 -15.80
C LEU A 28 9.83 3.28 -16.17
N GLU A 29 10.17 3.49 -17.44
CA GLU A 29 11.52 3.92 -17.85
C GLU A 29 11.74 5.42 -17.62
N SER A 30 10.67 6.21 -17.67
CA SER A 30 10.76 7.65 -17.45
C SER A 30 11.06 7.98 -15.97
N PRO A 31 11.85 9.04 -15.68
CA PRO A 31 12.11 9.48 -14.31
C PRO A 31 10.83 9.78 -13.51
N ILE A 32 9.81 10.32 -14.18
CA ILE A 32 8.51 10.64 -13.60
C ILE A 32 7.77 9.36 -13.23
N GLY A 33 7.71 8.38 -14.13
CA GLY A 33 7.01 7.11 -13.89
C GLY A 33 7.66 6.29 -12.77
N ILE A 34 8.99 6.30 -12.65
CA ILE A 34 9.69 5.68 -11.51
C ILE A 34 9.25 6.32 -10.19
N SER A 35 9.16 7.65 -10.14
CA SER A 35 8.72 8.38 -8.94
C SER A 35 7.28 8.02 -8.57
N LEU A 36 6.36 8.04 -9.54
CA LEU A 36 4.96 7.68 -9.34
C LEU A 36 4.80 6.22 -8.89
N TYR A 37 5.56 5.31 -9.49
CA TYR A 37 5.52 3.90 -9.11
C TYR A 37 6.01 3.67 -7.68
N LYS A 38 7.06 4.39 -7.24
CA LYS A 38 7.49 4.37 -5.83
C LYS A 38 6.39 4.87 -4.88
N GLN A 39 5.66 5.92 -5.26
CA GLN A 39 4.53 6.41 -4.45
C GLN A 39 3.40 5.38 -4.38
N ARG A 40 3.05 4.75 -5.51
CA ARG A 40 2.07 3.66 -5.56
C ARG A 40 2.45 2.52 -4.62
N ILE A 41 3.70 2.06 -4.66
CA ILE A 41 4.18 0.99 -3.76
C ILE A 41 4.02 1.39 -2.29
N LYS A 42 4.31 2.64 -1.93
CA LYS A 42 4.11 3.12 -0.55
C LYS A 42 2.65 3.01 -0.12
N ILE A 43 1.71 3.32 -1.01
CA ILE A 43 0.27 3.18 -0.75
C ILE A 43 -0.11 1.71 -0.56
N GLU A 44 0.36 0.80 -1.42
CA GLU A 44 0.10 -0.64 -1.28
C GLU A 44 0.66 -1.21 0.03
N GLN A 45 1.89 -0.81 0.38
CA GLN A 45 2.51 -1.19 1.64
C GLN A 45 1.71 -0.67 2.85
N LEU A 46 1.21 0.56 2.78
CA LEU A 46 0.34 1.12 3.82
C LEU A 46 -0.94 0.30 3.96
N PHE A 47 -1.61 -0.04 2.86
CA PHE A 47 -2.78 -0.92 2.92
C PHE A 47 -2.44 -2.27 3.55
N SER A 48 -1.32 -2.91 3.16
CA SER A 48 -0.89 -4.17 3.78
C SER A 48 -0.71 -4.05 5.29
N VAL A 49 -0.18 -2.92 5.78
CA VAL A 49 -0.01 -2.65 7.22
C VAL A 49 -1.37 -2.47 7.90
N LEU A 50 -2.27 -1.68 7.33
CA LEU A 50 -3.61 -1.47 7.88
C LEU A 50 -4.41 -2.78 7.96
N LYS A 51 -4.29 -3.63 6.95
CA LYS A 51 -4.93 -4.95 6.93
C LYS A 51 -4.36 -5.87 8.01
N GLY A 52 -3.03 -5.99 8.10
CA GLY A 52 -2.37 -6.93 9.00
C GLY A 52 -2.33 -6.50 10.48
N LEU A 53 -2.06 -5.23 10.76
CA LEU A 53 -1.88 -4.73 12.14
C LEU A 53 -3.13 -4.08 12.73
N TYR A 54 -3.97 -3.48 11.88
CA TYR A 54 -5.14 -2.70 12.30
C TYR A 54 -6.47 -3.35 11.91
N ASN A 55 -6.42 -4.59 11.44
CA ASN A 55 -7.62 -5.40 11.16
C ASN A 55 -8.60 -4.73 10.16
N LEU A 56 -8.07 -4.05 9.14
CA LEU A 56 -8.87 -3.35 8.13
C LEU A 56 -9.85 -4.28 7.38
N GLU A 57 -9.48 -5.53 7.11
CA GLU A 57 -10.28 -6.48 6.30
C GLU A 57 -11.30 -7.29 7.08
N ASN A 58 -11.21 -7.31 8.41
CA ASN A 58 -12.05 -8.15 9.25
C ASN A 58 -13.11 -7.40 10.06
N PRO A 59 -13.81 -6.39 9.51
CA PRO A 59 -14.98 -5.86 10.18
C PRO A 59 -16.14 -6.85 9.96
N ARG A 60 -16.69 -7.40 11.05
CA ARG A 60 -18.02 -8.06 11.08
C ARG A 60 -19.26 -7.13 11.15
N PRO A 61 -19.24 -5.80 10.91
CA PRO A 61 -20.43 -4.98 11.03
C PRO A 61 -21.24 -5.01 9.73
N TYR A 62 -22.48 -5.50 9.84
CA TYR A 62 -23.48 -5.39 8.80
C TYR A 62 -23.89 -3.92 8.56
N GLY A 63 -23.58 -3.36 7.39
CA GLY A 63 -24.09 -2.06 6.92
C GLY A 63 -23.05 -0.95 6.72
N LYS A 64 -23.24 -0.17 5.65
CA LYS A 64 -22.32 0.88 5.14
C LYS A 64 -21.81 1.84 6.22
N ASN A 65 -22.71 2.41 7.03
CA ASN A 65 -22.34 3.40 8.04
C ASN A 65 -21.47 2.83 9.18
N ARG A 66 -21.57 1.53 9.46
CA ARG A 66 -20.70 0.88 10.45
C ARG A 66 -19.34 0.56 9.84
N TYR A 67 -19.30 0.16 8.57
CA TYR A 67 -18.06 -0.03 7.83
C TYR A 67 -17.26 1.27 7.68
N GLU A 68 -17.91 2.38 7.33
CA GLU A 68 -17.25 3.69 7.26
C GLU A 68 -16.69 4.13 8.61
N ARG A 69 -17.43 3.89 9.71
CA ARG A 69 -16.93 4.16 11.07
C ARG A 69 -15.72 3.28 11.41
N HIS A 70 -15.74 2.00 11.05
CA HIS A 70 -14.61 1.09 11.23
C HIS A 70 -13.36 1.61 10.51
N ILE A 71 -13.48 2.00 9.24
CA ILE A 71 -12.35 2.56 8.48
C ILE A 71 -11.80 3.81 9.17
N LYS A 72 -12.67 4.74 9.57
CA LYS A 72 -12.24 5.96 10.27
C LYS A 72 -11.48 5.64 11.56
N TRP A 73 -11.95 4.66 12.34
CA TRP A 73 -11.27 4.20 13.55
C TRP A 73 -9.91 3.58 13.26
N VAL A 74 -9.82 2.73 12.24
CA VAL A 74 -8.55 2.11 11.79
C VAL A 74 -7.53 3.17 11.40
N LEU A 75 -7.95 4.16 10.61
CA LEU A 75 -7.07 5.26 10.18
C LEU A 75 -6.63 6.12 11.37
N LEU A 76 -7.54 6.44 12.29
CA LEU A 76 -7.21 7.22 13.48
C LEU A 76 -6.20 6.49 14.38
N ALA A 77 -6.43 5.20 14.63
CA ALA A 77 -5.51 4.37 15.42
C ALA A 77 -4.11 4.33 14.79
N TYR A 78 -4.03 4.17 13.47
CA TYR A 78 -2.76 4.22 12.73
C TYR A 78 -2.05 5.58 12.88
N LEU A 79 -2.77 6.70 12.77
CA LEU A 79 -2.17 8.03 12.90
C LEU A 79 -1.64 8.31 14.31
N ILE A 80 -2.38 7.91 15.33
CA ILE A 80 -1.94 8.01 16.73
C ILE A 80 -0.68 7.17 16.94
N ASP A 81 -0.65 5.97 16.36
CA ASP A 81 0.49 5.06 16.44
C ASP A 81 1.76 5.66 15.82
N GLU A 82 1.66 6.16 14.59
CA GLU A 82 2.75 6.83 13.89
C GLU A 82 3.23 8.08 14.64
N PHE A 83 2.31 8.87 15.19
CA PHE A 83 2.66 10.02 16.02
C PHE A 83 3.48 9.61 17.26
N ASN A 84 3.04 8.56 17.97
CA ASN A 84 3.75 8.05 19.14
C ASN A 84 5.11 7.45 18.78
N LYS A 85 5.20 6.72 17.67
CA LYS A 85 6.48 6.19 17.15
C LYS A 85 7.47 7.29 16.82
N ASN A 86 7.01 8.35 16.15
CA ASN A 86 7.83 9.51 15.84
C ASN A 86 8.32 10.20 17.12
N LYS A 87 7.45 10.39 18.11
CA LYS A 87 7.81 10.98 19.41
C LYS A 87 8.85 10.14 20.16
N ASN A 88 8.73 8.82 20.11
CA ASN A 88 9.59 7.88 20.83
C ASN A 88 10.79 7.39 19.98
N ALA A 89 11.01 7.96 18.79
CA ALA A 89 12.05 7.56 17.83
C ALA A 89 12.04 6.05 17.48
N ILE A 90 10.87 5.41 17.51
CA ILE A 90 10.71 3.98 17.20
C ILE A 90 10.62 3.82 15.68
N LYS A 91 11.62 3.15 15.09
CA LYS A 91 11.69 2.91 13.63
C LYS A 91 11.03 1.61 13.19
N SER A 92 10.68 0.72 14.14
CA SER A 92 10.07 -0.57 13.85
C SER A 92 8.55 -0.51 13.77
N ARG A 93 7.96 -1.40 12.97
CA ARG A 93 6.50 -1.56 12.91
C ARG A 93 5.92 -2.15 14.21
N LYS A 94 6.66 -3.05 14.85
CA LYS A 94 6.33 -3.62 16.16
C LYS A 94 6.83 -2.71 17.28
N TYR A 95 6.06 -2.62 18.35
CA TYR A 95 6.54 -1.99 19.58
C TYR A 95 7.53 -2.90 20.31
N PRO A 96 8.50 -2.32 21.04
CA PRO A 96 9.48 -3.09 21.80
C PRO A 96 8.86 -3.92 22.93
N TRP A 97 7.63 -3.61 23.37
CA TRP A 97 6.88 -4.39 24.37
C TRP A 97 5.90 -5.41 23.78
N ASN A 98 5.79 -5.52 22.44
CA ASN A 98 5.03 -6.58 21.76
C ASN A 98 5.97 -7.76 21.39
N LEU A 99 6.74 -8.23 22.37
CA LEU A 99 7.60 -9.42 22.25
C LEU A 99 6.76 -10.70 22.19
#